data_AF-A0A961WKD6-F1
#
_entry.id   AF-A0A961WKD6-F1
#
_cell.length_a   1.000
_cell.length_b   1.000
_cell.length_c   1.000
_cell.angle_alpha   90.00
_cell.angle_beta   90.00
_cell.angle_gamma   90.00
#
_symmetry.space_group_name_H-M   'P 1'
#
loop_
_entity.id
_entity.type
_entity.pdbx_description
1 polymer ?
#
loop_
_entity_poly.entity_id
_entity_poly.type
_entity_poly.pdbx_seq_one_letter_code
_entity_poly.pdbx_strand_id
1 'polypeptide(L)'
;MSAGSGGKADRRQCAGDTNAAPLLGDVDRSTCFSERTSRPDRFSSGRRKGDVEDLSLHSSGGKGRLEGSSPVRATTFADDLARICAALPADTPLHLALTRSYHGEDRARLGALSQLAEALGLTTVVTNDVLYHAPHRRPLQDVITCVRESTTIGQAGLRLEANAERHLKSPAEMARIFSGYEDALARSVEIARQCTFSLDELVYEYPEEPTPPGKTPQGYLEEITWEGAAWRFPQGLTDKVRATIEKELKLIAELDFAPYFLTVYDIVTFARSSGILCQGRGSAANSAVCYCLGITAVNPVEVDLLFERFVSHARREPPDIDV
;
A
#
# COMPACT_ATOMS: atom_id res chain seq x y z
N MET A 1 -17.67 -48.74 -13.50
CA MET A 1 -17.83 -47.65 -14.48
C MET A 1 -19.13 -46.96 -14.16
N SER A 2 -19.26 -45.67 -13.84
CA SER A 2 -18.37 -44.55 -13.51
C SER A 2 -19.39 -43.46 -13.10
N ALA A 3 -19.45 -43.07 -11.82
CA ALA A 3 -18.85 -41.85 -11.31
C ALA A 3 -19.48 -40.55 -11.89
N GLY A 4 -20.34 -39.92 -11.08
CA GLY A 4 -20.76 -38.52 -11.21
C GLY A 4 -20.62 -37.87 -9.84
N SER A 5 -19.43 -37.35 -9.52
CA SER A 5 -19.14 -36.63 -8.29
C SER A 5 -19.50 -35.16 -8.45
N GLY A 6 -20.56 -34.73 -7.78
CA GLY A 6 -20.86 -33.32 -7.54
C GLY A 6 -19.85 -32.72 -6.57
N GLY A 7 -18.92 -31.92 -7.09
CA GLY A 7 -18.00 -31.12 -6.30
C GLY A 7 -18.72 -29.93 -5.68
N LYS A 8 -19.01 -30.01 -4.38
CA LYS A 8 -19.25 -28.83 -3.55
C LYS A 8 -17.94 -28.05 -3.47
N ALA A 9 -17.93 -26.83 -4.01
CA ALA A 9 -16.85 -25.89 -3.78
C ALA A 9 -16.82 -25.56 -2.28
N ASP A 10 -15.79 -26.08 -1.62
CA ASP A 10 -15.46 -25.87 -0.22
C ASP A 10 -15.12 -24.38 -0.04
N ARG A 11 -16.02 -23.61 0.58
CA ARG A 11 -15.72 -22.27 1.09
C ARG A 11 -14.73 -22.45 2.24
N ARG A 12 -13.44 -22.55 1.92
CA ARG A 12 -12.39 -22.33 2.91
C ARG A 12 -12.44 -20.85 3.30
N GLN A 13 -12.91 -20.62 4.51
CA GLN A 13 -12.62 -19.41 5.28
C GLN A 13 -11.09 -19.23 5.31
N CYS A 14 -10.58 -18.31 4.48
CA CYS A 14 -9.27 -17.71 4.66
C CYS A 14 -9.35 -16.75 5.86
N ALA A 15 -9.36 -17.31 7.06
CA ALA A 15 -9.08 -16.58 8.29
C ALA A 15 -7.59 -16.79 8.57
N GLY A 16 -6.73 -15.86 8.12
CA GLY A 16 -5.28 -15.95 8.37
C GLY A 16 -4.42 -14.82 7.82
N ASP A 17 -4.79 -14.18 6.71
CA ASP A 17 -3.82 -13.42 5.90
C ASP A 17 -4.14 -11.93 5.77
N THR A 18 -4.13 -11.16 6.87
CA THR A 18 -4.27 -9.69 6.81
C THR A 18 -3.35 -8.98 7.79
N ASN A 19 -2.02 -9.16 7.67
CA ASN A 19 -1.05 -8.47 8.52
C ASN A 19 -0.61 -7.08 7.99
N ALA A 20 -0.83 -6.76 6.70
CA ALA A 20 -0.38 -5.49 6.11
C ALA A 20 -1.51 -4.47 5.84
N ALA A 21 -2.72 -4.94 5.54
CA ALA A 21 -3.88 -4.08 5.28
C ALA A 21 -4.20 -3.08 6.41
N PRO A 22 -4.11 -3.43 7.71
CA PRO A 22 -4.32 -2.47 8.79
C PRO A 22 -3.25 -1.38 8.82
N LEU A 23 -1.98 -1.75 8.59
CA LEU A 23 -0.85 -0.81 8.61
C LEU A 23 -0.91 0.19 7.44
N LEU A 24 -1.34 -0.24 6.25
CA LEU A 24 -1.58 0.65 5.11
C LEU A 24 -2.77 1.60 5.39
N GLY A 25 -3.84 1.08 5.99
CA GLY A 25 -5.00 1.88 6.42
C GLY A 25 -4.64 2.94 7.47
N ASP A 26 -3.76 2.62 8.43
CA ASP A 26 -3.30 3.55 9.47
C ASP A 26 -2.42 4.69 8.89
N VAL A 27 -1.59 4.37 7.89
CA VAL A 27 -0.79 5.38 7.17
C VAL A 27 -1.69 6.33 6.40
N ASP A 28 -2.74 5.84 5.74
CA ASP A 28 -3.69 6.67 5.00
C ASP A 28 -4.60 7.52 5.91
N ARG A 29 -5.11 6.94 7.02
CA ARG A 29 -5.98 7.68 7.96
C ARG A 29 -5.22 8.77 8.71
N SER A 30 -4.01 8.50 9.16
CA SER A 30 -3.15 9.53 9.78
C SER A 30 -2.81 10.67 8.80
N THR A 31 -2.78 10.38 7.50
CA THR A 31 -2.59 11.39 6.44
C THR A 31 -3.87 12.21 6.24
N CYS A 32 -5.02 11.56 6.10
CA CYS A 32 -6.33 12.19 5.86
C CYS A 32 -6.83 13.06 7.03
N PHE A 33 -6.56 12.68 8.29
CA PHE A 33 -6.96 13.48 9.46
C PHE A 33 -6.06 14.70 9.68
N SER A 34 -4.77 14.59 9.31
CA SER A 34 -3.84 15.73 9.38
C SER A 34 -4.25 16.88 8.44
N GLU A 35 -4.87 16.56 7.29
CA GLU A 35 -5.29 17.58 6.31
C GLU A 35 -6.60 18.29 6.70
N ARG A 36 -7.57 17.60 7.30
CA ARG A 36 -8.88 18.19 7.66
C ARG A 36 -8.88 19.20 8.80
N THR A 37 -7.77 19.33 9.55
CA THR A 37 -7.66 20.28 10.67
C THR A 37 -6.93 21.58 10.31
N SER A 38 -6.51 21.76 9.05
CA SER A 38 -5.77 22.95 8.62
C SER A 38 -6.69 24.12 8.24
N ARG A 39 -6.93 25.03 9.21
CA ARG A 39 -7.21 26.45 8.88
C ARG A 39 -5.92 27.10 8.36
N PRO A 40 -6.00 28.09 7.45
CA PRO A 40 -4.87 28.50 6.64
C PRO A 40 -3.98 29.45 7.46
N ASP A 41 -2.93 28.92 8.06
CA ASP A 41 -1.64 29.61 8.15
C ASP A 41 -0.58 28.70 8.75
N ARG A 42 0.55 28.61 8.04
CA ARG A 42 1.80 27.89 8.36
C ARG A 42 1.79 26.39 8.09
N PHE A 43 2.61 26.00 7.11
CA PHE A 43 3.13 24.64 6.90
C PHE A 43 3.60 24.05 8.25
N SER A 44 2.76 23.21 8.86
CA SER A 44 3.13 22.41 10.03
C SER A 44 3.99 21.25 9.58
N SER A 45 5.13 21.08 10.24
CA SER A 45 6.11 20.00 10.05
C SER A 45 5.44 18.63 9.91
N GLY A 46 5.77 17.87 8.86
CA GLY A 46 5.26 16.54 8.53
C GLY A 46 5.64 15.41 9.51
N ARG A 47 5.59 15.64 10.83
CA ARG A 47 5.62 14.57 11.82
C ARG A 47 4.21 14.06 12.05
N ARG A 48 3.90 12.89 11.50
CA ARG A 48 2.69 12.14 11.84
C ARG A 48 2.83 11.64 13.28
N LYS A 49 1.93 12.08 14.17
CA LYS A 49 1.68 11.43 15.46
C LYS A 49 0.46 10.55 15.23
N GLY A 50 0.62 9.23 15.33
CA GLY A 50 -0.55 8.36 15.53
C GLY A 50 -1.01 8.52 16.97
N ASP A 51 -2.28 8.84 17.18
CA ASP A 51 -2.88 8.89 18.51
C ASP A 51 -3.21 7.46 18.98
N VAL A 52 -3.08 7.21 20.28
CA VAL A 52 -3.30 5.87 20.89
C VAL A 52 -4.72 5.34 20.64
N GLU A 53 -5.69 6.24 20.44
CA GLU A 53 -7.08 5.88 20.10
C GLU A 53 -7.20 5.27 18.68
N ASP A 54 -6.34 5.66 17.74
CA ASP A 54 -6.39 5.18 16.34
C ASP A 54 -5.93 3.71 16.23
N LEU A 55 -4.97 3.31 17.09
CA LEU A 55 -4.48 1.93 17.22
C LEU A 55 -5.53 0.96 17.81
N SER A 56 -6.46 1.48 18.62
CA SER A 56 -7.50 0.67 19.28
C SER A 56 -8.65 0.26 18.34
N LEU A 57 -8.84 0.98 17.24
CA LEU A 57 -9.89 0.72 16.26
C LEU A 57 -9.50 -0.33 15.19
N HIS A 58 -8.21 -0.68 15.06
CA HIS A 58 -7.68 -1.50 13.96
C HIS A 58 -6.85 -2.70 14.41
N SER A 59 -7.05 -3.18 15.63
CA SER A 59 -6.24 -4.22 16.27
C SER A 59 -6.50 -5.65 15.73
N SER A 60 -6.41 -5.82 14.41
CA SER A 60 -6.25 -7.09 13.74
C SER A 60 -4.95 -7.05 12.92
N GLY A 61 -3.79 -7.29 13.54
CA GLY A 61 -2.55 -7.63 12.82
C GLY A 61 -1.45 -6.57 12.68
N GLY A 62 -1.61 -5.36 13.22
CA GLY A 62 -0.61 -4.29 13.10
C GLY A 62 0.54 -4.37 14.13
N LYS A 63 1.79 -4.51 13.67
CA LYS A 63 3.01 -4.37 14.51
C LYS A 63 3.48 -2.91 14.51
N GLY A 64 3.17 -2.15 15.57
CA GLY A 64 3.62 -0.76 15.75
C GLY A 64 5.00 -0.66 16.42
N ARG A 65 5.88 0.22 15.91
CA ARG A 65 7.19 0.57 16.50
C ARG A 65 7.13 2.00 17.06
N LEU A 66 7.43 2.17 18.35
CA LEU A 66 7.58 3.48 18.98
C LEU A 66 9.08 3.77 19.18
N GLU A 67 9.59 4.76 18.43
CA GLU A 67 10.92 5.32 18.64
C GLU A 67 10.83 6.53 19.58
N GLY A 68 11.34 6.37 20.80
CA GLY A 68 11.51 7.46 21.76
C GLY A 68 12.96 7.96 21.79
N SER A 69 13.24 9.09 21.13
CA SER A 69 14.46 9.88 21.32
C SER A 69 14.12 11.28 21.85
N SER A 70 14.02 11.41 23.18
CA SER A 70 14.20 12.68 23.89
C SER A 70 14.45 12.44 25.39
N PRO A 71 15.44 13.08 26.02
CA PRO A 71 15.66 12.98 27.45
C PRO A 71 14.67 13.91 28.17
N VAL A 72 13.41 13.49 28.28
CA VAL A 72 12.40 14.14 29.11
C VAL A 72 11.91 13.09 30.10
N ARG A 73 12.32 13.26 31.36
CA ARG A 73 11.82 12.62 32.59
C ARG A 73 11.32 11.17 32.42
N ALA A 74 12.09 10.21 32.95
CA ALA A 74 11.78 8.78 33.00
C ALA A 74 10.37 8.40 33.52
N THR A 75 9.64 9.34 34.13
CA THR A 75 8.25 9.15 34.54
C THR A 75 7.26 9.09 33.37
N THR A 76 7.49 9.74 32.22
CA THR A 76 6.47 9.73 31.14
C THR A 76 6.53 8.47 30.28
N PHE A 77 7.72 7.95 29.95
CA PHE A 77 7.82 6.82 29.03
C PHE A 77 7.21 5.53 29.58
N ALA A 78 7.43 5.23 30.86
CA ALA A 78 6.86 4.05 31.50
C ALA A 78 5.32 4.15 31.56
N ASP A 79 4.80 5.33 31.92
CA ASP A 79 3.36 5.58 31.97
C ASP A 79 2.74 5.51 30.56
N ASP A 80 3.41 6.06 29.55
CA ASP A 80 2.97 6.01 28.16
C ASP A 80 2.93 4.57 27.64
N LEU A 81 3.99 3.79 27.90
CA LEU A 81 4.06 2.39 27.52
C LEU A 81 2.98 1.56 28.22
N ALA A 82 2.75 1.79 29.52
CA ALA A 82 1.68 1.12 30.26
C ALA A 82 0.29 1.45 29.68
N ARG A 83 0.05 2.71 29.28
CA ARG A 83 -1.20 3.10 28.60
C ARG A 83 -1.38 2.39 27.26
N ILE A 84 -0.30 2.24 26.48
CA ILE A 84 -0.34 1.51 25.21
C ILE A 84 -0.63 0.03 25.45
N CYS A 85 0.03 -0.60 26.40
CA CYS A 85 -0.23 -1.99 26.77
C CYS A 85 -1.69 -2.21 27.20
N ALA A 86 -2.28 -1.24 27.91
CA ALA A 86 -3.67 -1.31 28.34
C ALA A 86 -4.68 -1.05 27.22
N ALA A 87 -4.29 -0.32 26.17
CA ALA A 87 -5.16 0.01 25.04
C ALA A 87 -5.19 -1.08 23.96
N LEU A 88 -4.15 -1.92 23.87
CA LEU A 88 -4.06 -2.99 22.88
C LEU A 88 -4.69 -4.29 23.39
N PRO A 89 -5.30 -5.11 22.52
CA PRO A 89 -5.71 -6.47 22.88
C PRO A 89 -4.55 -7.28 23.46
N ALA A 90 -4.85 -8.14 24.44
CA ALA A 90 -3.85 -8.90 25.19
C ALA A 90 -3.02 -9.87 24.32
N ASP A 91 -3.52 -10.25 23.15
CA ASP A 91 -2.86 -11.11 22.17
C ASP A 91 -2.01 -10.33 21.14
N THR A 92 -2.00 -8.99 21.22
CA THR A 92 -1.19 -8.15 20.33
C THR A 92 0.30 -8.38 20.60
N PRO A 93 1.10 -8.79 19.59
CA PRO A 93 2.53 -9.01 19.76
C PRO A 93 3.25 -7.67 19.92
N LEU A 94 3.39 -7.21 21.17
CA LEU A 94 4.10 -5.98 21.52
C LEU A 94 5.50 -6.29 22.06
N HIS A 95 6.50 -5.60 21.51
CA HIS A 95 7.90 -5.75 21.88
C HIS A 95 8.52 -4.39 22.21
N LEU A 96 9.36 -4.35 23.24
CA LEU A 96 10.15 -3.16 23.55
C LEU A 96 11.50 -3.22 22.83
N ALA A 97 11.77 -2.24 21.97
CA ALA A 97 13.00 -2.17 21.20
C ALA A 97 14.20 -1.74 22.06
N LEU A 98 15.28 -2.53 21.97
CA LEU A 98 16.57 -2.27 22.57
C LEU A 98 17.53 -1.79 21.48
N THR A 99 17.89 -0.52 21.54
CA THR A 99 18.80 0.13 20.60
C THR A 99 19.94 0.79 21.36
N ARG A 100 21.17 0.58 20.91
CA ARG A 100 22.34 1.28 21.44
C ARG A 100 22.46 2.66 20.83
N SER A 101 22.55 3.64 21.71
CA SER A 101 22.79 5.05 21.36
C SER A 101 24.28 5.36 21.27
N TYR A 102 25.14 4.46 21.77
CA TYR A 102 26.59 4.65 21.89
C TYR A 102 26.97 5.85 22.77
N HIS A 103 26.07 6.23 23.68
CA HIS A 103 26.38 7.09 24.81
C HIS A 103 26.87 6.25 26.00
N GLY A 104 27.51 6.92 26.97
CA GLY A 104 28.08 6.24 28.14
C GLY A 104 27.05 5.50 29.02
N GLU A 105 25.76 5.78 28.83
CA GLU A 105 24.66 5.24 29.65
C GLU A 105 23.96 4.03 29.04
N ASP A 106 24.40 3.54 27.87
CA ASP A 106 23.73 2.44 27.15
C ASP A 106 23.45 1.23 28.05
N ARG A 107 24.42 0.79 28.85
CA ARG A 107 24.24 -0.39 29.72
C ARG A 107 23.14 -0.17 30.76
N ALA A 108 23.15 0.98 31.44
CA ALA A 108 22.15 1.31 32.44
C ALA A 108 20.76 1.48 31.79
N ARG A 109 20.69 2.15 30.65
CA ARG A 109 19.45 2.37 29.90
C ARG A 109 18.86 1.05 29.39
N LEU A 110 19.65 0.19 28.77
CA LEU A 110 19.18 -1.12 28.28
C LEU A 110 18.71 -2.00 29.44
N GLY A 111 19.41 -2.00 30.58
CA GLY A 111 18.96 -2.71 31.78
C GLY A 111 17.62 -2.19 32.30
N ALA A 112 17.44 -0.87 32.39
CA ALA A 112 16.19 -0.27 32.83
C ALA A 112 15.02 -0.57 31.87
N LEU A 113 15.27 -0.55 30.55
CA LEU A 113 14.27 -0.91 29.55
C LEU A 113 13.87 -2.39 29.66
N SER A 114 14.82 -3.29 29.84
CA SER A 114 14.53 -4.71 30.04
C SER A 114 13.71 -4.97 31.32
N GLN A 115 14.05 -4.30 32.42
CA GLN A 115 13.26 -4.39 33.66
C GLN A 115 11.84 -3.84 33.48
N LEU A 116 11.69 -2.74 32.75
CA LEU A 116 10.38 -2.17 32.44
C LEU A 116 9.56 -3.11 31.56
N ALA A 117 10.17 -3.73 30.55
CA ALA A 117 9.50 -4.72 29.72
C ALA A 117 9.00 -5.90 30.56
N GLU A 118 9.84 -6.43 31.45
CA GLU A 118 9.48 -7.52 32.37
C GLU A 118 8.31 -7.13 33.28
N ALA A 119 8.36 -5.93 33.89
CA ALA A 119 7.30 -5.42 34.76
C ALA A 119 5.94 -5.28 34.06
N LEU A 120 5.95 -5.06 32.74
CA LEU A 120 4.75 -4.93 31.90
C LEU A 120 4.39 -6.20 31.14
N GLY A 121 5.09 -7.32 31.38
CA GLY A 121 4.85 -8.58 30.67
C GLY A 121 5.22 -8.54 29.18
N LEU A 122 6.02 -7.57 28.77
CA LEU A 122 6.50 -7.41 27.40
C LEU A 122 7.79 -8.19 27.17
N THR A 123 8.06 -8.44 25.91
CA THR A 123 9.33 -9.02 25.48
C THR A 123 10.18 -7.96 24.79
N THR A 124 11.49 -8.15 24.79
CA THR A 124 12.41 -7.19 24.17
C THR A 124 12.89 -7.67 22.81
N VAL A 125 13.24 -6.72 21.93
CA VAL A 125 13.86 -7.02 20.63
C VAL A 125 15.01 -6.06 20.35
N VAL A 126 16.14 -6.58 19.89
CA VAL A 126 17.29 -5.75 19.51
C VAL A 126 17.07 -5.11 18.14
N THR A 127 17.38 -3.82 18.02
CA THR A 127 17.44 -3.11 16.74
C THR A 127 18.70 -2.23 16.67
N ASN A 128 19.16 -1.92 15.46
CA ASN A 128 20.29 -0.98 15.26
C ASN A 128 19.85 0.39 14.74
N ASP A 129 18.54 0.58 14.54
CA ASP A 129 17.96 1.83 14.06
C ASP A 129 18.66 2.38 12.81
N VAL A 130 18.80 1.54 11.79
CA VAL A 130 19.70 1.75 10.66
C VAL A 130 19.26 2.95 9.80
N LEU A 131 20.20 3.86 9.50
CA LEU A 131 20.02 4.98 8.56
C LEU A 131 20.68 4.72 7.20
N TYR A 132 21.71 3.88 7.16
CA TYR A 132 22.50 3.66 5.95
C TYR A 132 23.06 2.23 5.89
N HIS A 133 23.43 1.76 4.70
CA HIS A 133 23.92 0.37 4.55
C HIS A 133 25.35 0.17 5.04
N ALA A 134 26.18 1.21 5.10
CA ALA A 134 27.60 1.09 5.45
C ALA A 134 28.15 2.36 6.14
N PRO A 135 29.16 2.24 7.02
CA PRO A 135 29.61 3.36 7.86
C PRO A 135 30.14 4.56 7.06
N HIS A 136 30.77 4.32 5.90
CA HIS A 136 31.28 5.38 5.02
C HIS A 136 30.17 6.23 4.37
N ARG A 137 28.89 5.85 4.49
CA ARG A 137 27.74 6.61 3.99
C ARG A 137 27.25 7.68 4.98
N ARG A 138 27.82 7.74 6.20
CA ARG A 138 27.48 8.78 7.18
C ARG A 138 27.53 10.22 6.62
N PRO A 139 28.54 10.65 5.85
CA PRO A 139 28.56 12.01 5.32
C PRO A 139 27.36 12.31 4.40
N LEU A 140 26.87 11.32 3.65
CA LEU A 140 25.66 11.48 2.85
C LEU A 140 24.42 11.61 3.76
N GLN A 141 24.32 10.80 4.81
CA GLN A 141 23.23 10.93 5.79
C GLN A 141 23.23 12.31 6.46
N ASP A 142 24.40 12.85 6.78
CA ASP A 142 24.52 14.20 7.35
C ASP A 142 23.99 15.27 6.38
N VAL A 143 24.29 15.15 5.08
CA VAL A 143 23.76 16.03 4.04
C VAL A 143 22.23 15.90 3.92
N ILE A 144 21.69 14.67 3.87
CA ILE A 144 20.23 14.44 3.81
C ILE A 144 19.53 15.01 5.05
N THR A 145 20.18 14.91 6.21
CA THR A 145 19.68 15.52 7.46
C THR A 145 19.69 17.04 7.37
N CYS A 146 20.76 17.65 6.85
CA CYS A 146 20.83 19.09 6.62
C CYS A 146 19.74 19.60 5.67
N VAL A 147 19.46 18.86 4.58
CA VAL A 147 18.38 19.17 3.64
C VAL A 147 17.02 19.13 4.35
N ARG A 148 16.73 18.05 5.09
CA ARG A 148 15.48 17.92 5.85
C ARG A 148 15.28 19.05 6.85
N GLU A 149 16.34 19.41 7.57
CA GLU A 149 16.32 20.42 8.63
C GLU A 149 16.52 21.85 8.09
N SER A 150 16.63 22.02 6.76
CA SER A 150 16.88 23.30 6.09
C SER A 150 18.06 24.07 6.69
N THR A 151 19.17 23.38 6.95
CA THR A 151 20.37 23.93 7.58
C THR A 151 21.64 23.52 6.84
N THR A 152 22.79 24.05 7.25
CA THR A 152 24.10 23.70 6.69
C THR A 152 24.84 22.72 7.60
N ILE A 153 25.81 21.97 7.06
CA ILE A 153 26.61 21.00 7.84
C ILE A 153 27.26 21.68 9.06
N GLY A 154 27.80 22.89 8.90
CA GLY A 154 28.41 23.64 10.00
C GLY A 154 27.45 24.09 11.11
N GLN A 155 26.14 24.17 10.81
CA GLN A 155 25.11 24.65 11.73
C GLN A 155 24.22 23.53 12.28
N ALA A 156 24.30 22.33 11.71
CA ALA A 156 23.41 21.22 12.04
C ALA A 156 23.53 20.80 13.51
N GLY A 157 24.73 20.85 14.10
CA GLY A 157 24.96 20.59 15.52
C GLY A 157 24.47 19.20 15.93
N LEU A 158 23.69 19.11 17.01
CA LEU A 158 23.12 17.86 17.55
C LEU A 158 22.05 17.21 16.65
N ARG A 159 21.73 17.80 15.50
CA ARG A 159 20.86 17.16 14.50
C ARG A 159 21.58 16.03 13.76
N LEU A 160 22.92 16.08 13.71
CA LEU A 160 23.73 15.03 13.09
C LEU A 160 24.04 13.92 14.10
N GLU A 161 24.20 12.70 13.60
CA GLU A 161 24.63 11.58 14.43
C GLU A 161 26.06 11.79 14.91
N ALA A 162 26.34 11.45 16.17
CA ALA A 162 27.68 11.62 16.76
C ALA A 162 28.71 10.64 16.15
N ASN A 163 28.25 9.48 15.68
CA ASN A 163 29.08 8.38 15.20
C ASN A 163 28.49 7.73 13.93
N ALA A 164 29.21 6.75 13.37
CA ALA A 164 28.81 6.03 12.15
C ALA A 164 28.12 4.68 12.43
N GLU A 165 27.57 4.47 13.63
CA GLU A 165 27.11 3.15 14.09
C GLU A 165 25.72 2.78 13.56
N ARG A 166 24.92 3.73 13.06
CA ARG A 166 23.60 3.46 12.47
C ARG A 166 23.67 2.89 11.05
N HIS A 167 24.65 2.01 10.78
CA HIS A 167 24.77 1.26 9.53
C HIS A 167 24.19 -0.16 9.63
N LEU A 168 24.03 -0.87 8.52
CA LEU A 168 23.62 -2.27 8.53
C LEU A 168 24.76 -3.16 9.04
N LYS A 169 24.67 -3.57 10.31
CA LYS A 169 25.67 -4.42 10.96
C LYS A 169 25.50 -5.90 10.61
N SER A 170 26.60 -6.63 10.65
CA SER A 170 26.56 -8.09 10.49
C SER A 170 25.92 -8.76 11.72
N PRO A 171 25.34 -9.98 11.57
CA PRO A 171 24.80 -10.72 12.71
C PRO A 171 25.83 -10.95 13.83
N ALA A 172 27.08 -11.26 13.48
CA ALA A 172 28.16 -11.48 14.44
C ALA A 172 28.50 -10.21 15.22
N GLU A 173 28.49 -9.06 14.56
CA GLU A 173 28.72 -7.77 15.20
C GLU A 173 27.57 -7.40 16.15
N MET A 174 26.32 -7.60 15.72
CA MET A 174 25.14 -7.40 16.58
C MET A 174 25.18 -8.30 17.82
N ALA A 175 25.53 -9.58 17.67
CA ALA A 175 25.69 -10.51 18.79
C ALA A 175 26.78 -10.05 19.79
N ARG A 176 27.92 -9.57 19.29
CA ARG A 176 28.98 -9.04 20.14
C ARG A 176 28.55 -7.76 20.88
N ILE A 177 27.85 -6.86 20.20
CA ILE A 177 27.43 -5.56 20.75
C ILE A 177 26.38 -5.73 21.84
N PHE A 178 25.48 -6.71 21.68
CA PHE A 178 24.35 -6.99 22.56
C PHE A 178 24.56 -8.26 23.39
N SER A 179 25.81 -8.57 23.76
CA SER A 179 26.09 -9.66 24.69
C SER A 179 25.35 -9.45 26.02
N GLY A 180 24.64 -10.49 26.49
CA GLY A 180 23.70 -10.43 27.60
C GLY A 180 22.24 -10.14 27.20
N TYR A 181 21.96 -9.96 25.91
CA TYR A 181 20.61 -9.77 25.35
C TYR A 181 20.35 -10.74 24.18
N GLU A 182 20.84 -11.97 24.29
CA GLU A 182 20.78 -13.00 23.25
C GLU A 182 19.32 -13.33 22.86
N ASP A 183 18.41 -13.40 23.83
CA ASP A 183 16.99 -13.64 23.59
C ASP A 183 16.34 -12.53 22.76
N ALA A 184 16.68 -11.27 23.07
CA ALA A 184 16.18 -10.11 22.34
C ALA A 184 16.74 -10.03 20.92
N LEU A 185 17.97 -10.53 20.69
CA LEU A 185 18.54 -10.67 19.36
C LEU A 185 17.83 -11.77 18.56
N ALA A 186 17.61 -12.94 19.16
CA ALA A 186 16.88 -14.05 18.53
C ALA A 186 15.43 -13.65 18.16
N ARG A 187 14.78 -12.85 19.01
CA ARG A 187 13.45 -12.29 18.77
C ARG A 187 13.32 -11.55 17.44
N SER A 188 14.38 -10.90 16.95
CA SER A 188 14.35 -10.20 15.66
C SER A 188 14.06 -11.15 14.48
N VAL A 189 14.61 -12.37 14.54
CA VAL A 189 14.40 -13.43 13.53
C VAL A 189 13.00 -14.02 13.67
N GLU A 190 12.50 -14.20 14.89
CA GLU A 190 11.14 -14.67 15.16
C GLU A 190 10.10 -13.70 14.60
N ILE A 191 10.26 -12.40 14.87
CA ILE A 191 9.40 -11.34 14.33
C ILE A 191 9.44 -11.36 12.80
N ALA A 192 10.63 -11.45 12.20
CA ALA A 192 10.78 -11.49 10.75
C ALA A 192 10.06 -12.70 10.11
N ARG A 193 10.13 -13.88 10.73
CA ARG A 193 9.45 -15.10 10.26
C ARG A 193 7.93 -15.02 10.33
N GLN A 194 7.39 -14.21 11.24
CA GLN A 194 5.94 -13.98 11.35
C GLN A 194 5.42 -12.97 10.33
N CYS A 195 6.29 -12.18 9.69
CA CYS A 195 5.90 -11.25 8.65
C CYS A 195 5.76 -12.03 7.32
N THR A 196 4.55 -12.49 7.02
CA THR A 196 4.26 -13.38 5.87
C THR A 196 3.71 -12.67 4.64
N PHE A 197 3.38 -11.38 4.74
CA PHE A 197 2.79 -10.60 3.66
C PHE A 197 3.67 -10.63 2.39
N SER A 198 3.06 -10.94 1.25
CA SER A 198 3.64 -10.84 -0.09
C SER A 198 2.97 -9.75 -0.91
N LEU A 199 3.74 -9.07 -1.77
CA LEU A 199 3.18 -8.16 -2.78
C LEU A 199 2.31 -8.88 -3.81
N ASP A 200 2.44 -10.20 -3.93
CA ASP A 200 1.58 -11.03 -4.80
C ASP A 200 0.14 -11.12 -4.31
N GLU A 201 -0.13 -10.75 -3.05
CA GLU A 201 -1.47 -10.69 -2.47
C GLU A 201 -2.25 -9.44 -2.92
N LEU A 202 -1.59 -8.49 -3.61
CA LEU A 202 -2.24 -7.28 -4.12
C LEU A 202 -3.05 -7.61 -5.39
N VAL A 203 -4.37 -7.73 -5.23
CA VAL A 203 -5.31 -7.97 -6.32
C VAL A 203 -6.01 -6.67 -6.69
N TYR A 204 -6.16 -6.40 -7.98
CA TYR A 204 -7.02 -5.32 -8.46
C TYR A 204 -8.48 -5.68 -8.20
N GLU A 205 -9.12 -4.97 -7.27
CA GLU A 205 -10.56 -4.99 -7.10
C GLU A 205 -11.17 -3.77 -7.80
N TYR A 206 -12.02 -4.03 -8.79
CA TYR A 206 -12.80 -2.96 -9.43
C TYR A 206 -14.08 -2.72 -8.64
N PRO A 207 -14.52 -1.46 -8.51
CA PRO A 207 -15.79 -1.16 -7.85
C PRO A 207 -16.95 -1.85 -8.58
N GLU A 208 -17.95 -2.33 -7.82
CA GLU A 208 -19.12 -3.03 -8.37
C GLU A 208 -20.08 -2.10 -9.15
N GLU A 209 -19.95 -0.78 -9.01
CA GLU A 209 -20.80 0.22 -9.66
C GLU A 209 -20.14 0.72 -10.96
N PRO A 210 -20.76 0.49 -12.15
CA PRO A 210 -22.03 1.14 -12.52
C PRO A 210 -22.96 0.22 -13.35
N THR A 211 -23.24 -1.00 -12.88
CA THR A 211 -24.17 -1.91 -13.58
C THR A 211 -25.62 -1.69 -13.12
N PRO A 212 -26.60 -1.46 -14.03
CA PRO A 212 -28.00 -1.33 -13.65
C PRO A 212 -28.54 -2.58 -12.93
N PRO A 213 -29.49 -2.45 -11.98
CA PRO A 213 -30.08 -3.58 -11.29
C PRO A 213 -30.64 -4.64 -12.25
N GLY A 214 -30.25 -5.90 -12.03
CA GLY A 214 -30.70 -7.04 -12.84
C GLY A 214 -29.86 -7.33 -14.09
N LYS A 215 -28.77 -6.60 -14.34
CA LYS A 215 -27.81 -6.90 -15.41
C LYS A 215 -26.48 -7.38 -14.84
N THR A 216 -25.73 -8.16 -15.62
CA THR A 216 -24.32 -8.45 -15.35
C THR A 216 -23.43 -7.35 -15.94
N PRO A 217 -22.23 -7.07 -15.39
CA PRO A 217 -21.31 -6.09 -15.97
C PRO A 217 -21.04 -6.35 -17.46
N GLN A 218 -20.77 -7.61 -17.83
CA GLN A 218 -20.57 -8.00 -19.22
C GLN A 218 -21.82 -7.75 -20.08
N GLY A 219 -23.01 -8.15 -19.60
CA GLY A 219 -24.24 -7.96 -20.37
C GLY A 219 -24.59 -6.49 -20.57
N TYR A 220 -24.35 -5.65 -19.55
CA TYR A 220 -24.54 -4.21 -19.68
C TYR A 220 -23.52 -3.59 -20.65
N LEU A 221 -22.25 -3.98 -20.56
CA LEU A 221 -21.20 -3.53 -21.47
C LEU A 221 -21.55 -3.84 -22.94
N GLU A 222 -22.02 -5.05 -23.22
CA GLU A 222 -22.45 -5.45 -24.57
C GLU A 222 -23.57 -4.55 -25.10
N GLU A 223 -24.61 -4.31 -24.27
CA GLU A 223 -25.74 -3.45 -24.63
C GLU A 223 -25.29 -2.04 -25.02
N ILE A 224 -24.56 -1.34 -24.14
CA ILE A 224 -24.12 0.04 -24.40
C ILE A 224 -23.08 0.12 -25.52
N THR A 225 -22.31 -0.95 -25.75
CA THR A 225 -21.38 -1.02 -26.88
C THR A 225 -22.13 -1.06 -28.19
N TRP A 226 -23.20 -1.85 -28.30
CA TRP A 226 -24.02 -1.91 -29.51
C TRP A 226 -24.85 -0.63 -29.74
N GLU A 227 -25.33 0.02 -28.68
CA GLU A 227 -25.94 1.35 -28.76
C GLU A 227 -24.93 2.39 -29.28
N GLY A 228 -23.73 2.41 -28.72
CA GLY A 228 -22.63 3.25 -29.16
C GLY A 228 -22.20 2.99 -30.60
N ALA A 229 -22.22 1.72 -31.03
CA ALA A 229 -21.94 1.34 -32.41
C ALA A 229 -23.00 1.92 -33.38
N ALA A 230 -24.28 1.89 -33.02
CA ALA A 230 -25.34 2.52 -33.82
C ALA A 230 -25.16 4.04 -33.93
N TRP A 231 -24.71 4.69 -32.86
CA TRP A 231 -24.39 6.12 -32.87
C TRP A 231 -23.17 6.45 -33.76
N ARG A 232 -22.09 5.66 -33.67
CA ARG A 232 -20.84 5.88 -34.43
C ARG A 232 -20.95 5.53 -35.90
N PHE A 233 -21.80 4.56 -36.24
CA PHE A 233 -21.97 4.04 -37.60
C PHE A 233 -23.42 4.20 -38.08
N PRO A 234 -23.90 5.45 -38.31
CA PRO A 234 -25.29 5.71 -38.68
C PRO A 234 -25.70 5.13 -40.05
N GLN A 235 -24.73 4.81 -40.91
CA GLN A 235 -24.95 4.16 -42.21
C GLN A 235 -24.99 2.63 -42.11
N GLY A 236 -24.88 2.07 -40.91
CA GLY A 236 -24.79 0.63 -40.66
C GLY A 236 -23.36 0.15 -40.47
N LEU A 237 -23.26 -1.03 -39.85
CA LEU A 237 -22.00 -1.70 -39.55
C LEU A 237 -21.58 -2.57 -40.74
N THR A 238 -20.30 -2.50 -41.13
CA THR A 238 -19.72 -3.50 -42.02
C THR A 238 -19.47 -4.81 -41.26
N ASP A 239 -19.43 -5.94 -41.96
CA ASP A 239 -19.13 -7.25 -41.36
C ASP A 239 -17.78 -7.25 -40.63
N LYS A 240 -16.80 -6.50 -41.14
CA LYS A 240 -15.49 -6.32 -40.50
C LYS A 240 -15.62 -5.65 -39.13
N VAL A 241 -16.34 -4.53 -39.05
CA VAL A 241 -16.53 -3.78 -37.78
C VAL A 241 -17.29 -4.65 -36.77
N ARG A 242 -18.37 -5.33 -37.20
CA ARG A 242 -19.15 -6.23 -36.36
C ARG A 242 -18.27 -7.34 -35.77
N ALA A 243 -17.51 -8.03 -36.61
CA ALA A 243 -16.62 -9.11 -36.17
C ALA A 243 -15.54 -8.62 -35.19
N THR A 244 -15.01 -7.41 -35.39
CA THR A 244 -14.05 -6.81 -34.45
C THR A 244 -14.69 -6.57 -33.08
N ILE A 245 -15.86 -5.92 -33.03
CA ILE A 245 -16.57 -5.64 -31.77
C ILE A 245 -16.87 -6.95 -31.01
N GLU A 246 -17.38 -7.97 -31.71
CA GLU A 246 -17.69 -9.28 -31.11
C GLU A 246 -16.42 -9.97 -30.56
N LYS A 247 -15.29 -9.89 -31.27
CA LYS A 247 -14.02 -10.44 -30.82
C LYS A 247 -13.51 -9.73 -29.56
N GLU A 248 -13.59 -8.40 -29.51
CA GLU A 248 -13.16 -7.62 -28.34
C GLU A 248 -14.02 -7.90 -27.12
N LEU A 249 -15.35 -7.88 -27.27
CA LEU A 249 -16.29 -8.17 -26.18
C LEU A 249 -16.09 -9.57 -25.61
N LYS A 250 -15.82 -10.56 -26.46
CA LYS A 250 -15.49 -11.92 -26.02
C LYS A 250 -14.20 -11.96 -25.20
N LEU A 251 -13.15 -11.26 -25.63
CA LEU A 251 -11.88 -11.22 -24.89
C LEU A 251 -12.03 -10.51 -23.55
N ILE A 252 -12.81 -9.43 -23.50
CA ILE A 252 -13.13 -8.71 -22.26
C ILE A 252 -13.86 -9.63 -21.27
N ALA A 253 -14.81 -10.43 -21.76
CA ALA A 253 -15.52 -11.42 -20.93
C ALA A 253 -14.58 -12.51 -20.38
N GLU A 254 -13.69 -13.03 -21.22
CA GLU A 254 -12.75 -14.10 -20.83
C GLU A 254 -11.71 -13.64 -19.79
N LEU A 255 -11.43 -12.34 -19.72
CA LEU A 255 -10.49 -11.74 -18.77
C LEU A 255 -11.17 -11.01 -17.60
N ASP A 256 -12.51 -11.02 -17.53
CA ASP A 256 -13.32 -10.36 -16.51
C ASP A 256 -13.05 -8.85 -16.37
N PHE A 257 -12.84 -8.17 -17.50
CA PHE A 257 -12.54 -6.73 -17.53
C PHE A 257 -13.76 -5.83 -17.73
N ALA A 258 -14.97 -6.39 -17.81
CA ALA A 258 -16.17 -5.59 -18.01
C ALA A 258 -16.39 -4.48 -16.97
N PRO A 259 -16.20 -4.71 -15.64
CA PRO A 259 -16.32 -3.66 -14.64
C PRO A 259 -15.40 -2.47 -14.91
N TYR A 260 -14.16 -2.74 -15.33
CA TYR A 260 -13.19 -1.69 -15.65
C TYR A 260 -13.63 -0.80 -16.81
N PHE A 261 -14.09 -1.40 -17.92
CA PHE A 261 -14.62 -0.63 -19.06
C PHE A 261 -15.85 0.22 -18.67
N LEU A 262 -16.70 -0.31 -17.80
CA LEU A 262 -17.89 0.40 -17.31
C LEU A 262 -17.53 1.57 -16.40
N THR A 263 -16.55 1.42 -15.51
CA THR A 263 -16.05 2.53 -14.67
C THR A 263 -15.52 3.67 -15.55
N VAL A 264 -14.73 3.35 -16.58
CA VAL A 264 -14.19 4.37 -17.48
C VAL A 264 -15.30 5.02 -18.31
N TYR A 265 -16.26 4.23 -18.80
CA TYR A 265 -17.43 4.74 -19.52
C TYR A 265 -18.23 5.74 -18.68
N ASP A 266 -18.45 5.46 -17.39
CA ASP A 266 -19.16 6.35 -16.48
C ASP A 266 -18.42 7.69 -16.29
N ILE A 267 -17.10 7.64 -16.07
CA ILE A 267 -16.25 8.84 -15.96
C ILE A 267 -16.33 9.70 -17.23
N VAL A 268 -16.21 9.08 -18.41
CA VAL A 268 -16.30 9.79 -19.70
C VAL A 268 -17.69 10.36 -19.92
N THR A 269 -18.73 9.62 -19.56
CA THR A 269 -20.13 10.07 -19.67
C THR A 269 -20.39 11.29 -18.77
N PHE A 270 -19.90 11.26 -17.54
CA PHE A 270 -19.97 12.39 -16.61
C PHE A 270 -19.21 13.62 -17.13
N ALA A 271 -17.95 13.42 -17.58
CA ALA A 271 -17.14 14.51 -18.10
C ALA A 271 -17.85 15.21 -19.27
N ARG A 272 -18.38 14.44 -20.22
CA ARG A 272 -19.13 14.98 -21.37
C ARG A 272 -20.41 15.69 -20.97
N SER A 273 -21.20 15.15 -20.04
CA SER A 273 -22.44 15.79 -19.58
C SER A 273 -22.17 17.12 -18.87
N SER A 274 -20.98 17.27 -18.26
CA SER A 274 -20.51 18.50 -17.62
C SER A 274 -19.76 19.45 -18.57
N GLY A 275 -19.64 19.11 -19.86
CA GLY A 275 -18.88 19.91 -20.82
C GLY A 275 -17.36 19.90 -20.61
N ILE A 276 -16.84 18.92 -19.87
CA ILE A 276 -15.41 18.72 -19.65
C ILE A 276 -14.84 17.97 -20.86
N LEU A 277 -13.79 18.54 -21.47
CA LEU A 277 -13.08 17.89 -22.57
C LEU A 277 -12.23 16.75 -22.02
N CYS A 278 -12.57 15.52 -22.38
CA CYS A 278 -11.82 14.30 -22.03
C CYS A 278 -11.60 13.44 -23.28
N GLN A 279 -10.53 12.67 -23.33
CA GLN A 279 -10.21 11.89 -24.51
C GLN A 279 -9.28 10.73 -24.18
N GLY A 280 -9.77 9.50 -24.41
CA GLY A 280 -8.97 8.28 -24.27
C GLY A 280 -7.65 8.34 -25.07
N ARG A 281 -6.56 7.91 -24.44
CA ARG A 281 -5.18 7.87 -24.98
C ARG A 281 -4.61 6.45 -24.90
N GLY A 282 -3.36 6.31 -25.35
CA GLY A 282 -2.63 5.06 -25.25
C GLY A 282 -3.20 3.94 -26.12
N SER A 283 -3.09 2.70 -25.63
CA SER A 283 -3.52 1.49 -26.32
C SER A 283 -5.04 1.36 -26.41
N ALA A 284 -5.80 2.08 -25.58
CA ALA A 284 -7.26 2.15 -25.68
C ALA A 284 -7.75 2.64 -27.05
N ALA A 285 -6.95 3.46 -27.75
CA ALA A 285 -7.25 3.92 -29.11
C ALA A 285 -7.34 2.78 -30.14
N ASN A 286 -6.83 1.58 -29.82
CA ASN A 286 -6.89 0.41 -30.70
C ASN A 286 -8.17 -0.42 -30.52
N SER A 287 -9.05 -0.05 -29.58
CA SER A 287 -10.27 -0.81 -29.26
C SER A 287 -11.51 -0.21 -29.92
N ALA A 288 -12.20 -1.03 -30.72
CA ALA A 288 -13.50 -0.70 -31.28
C ALA A 288 -14.57 -0.55 -30.19
N VAL A 289 -14.49 -1.32 -29.10
CA VAL A 289 -15.36 -1.15 -27.92
C VAL A 289 -15.15 0.24 -27.31
N CYS A 290 -13.92 0.66 -27.03
CA CYS A 290 -13.63 2.01 -26.52
C CYS A 290 -14.13 3.12 -27.44
N TYR A 291 -14.03 2.92 -28.76
CA TYR A 291 -14.55 3.88 -29.75
C TYR A 291 -16.08 3.99 -29.69
N CYS A 292 -16.78 2.85 -29.64
CA CYS A 292 -18.24 2.77 -29.55
C CYS A 292 -18.76 3.41 -28.26
N LEU A 293 -18.10 3.16 -27.12
CA LEU A 293 -18.41 3.75 -25.82
C LEU A 293 -18.14 5.27 -25.75
N GLY A 294 -17.50 5.86 -26.75
CA GLY A 294 -17.15 7.29 -26.73
C GLY A 294 -15.88 7.60 -25.93
N ILE A 295 -15.18 6.61 -25.41
CA ILE A 295 -13.92 6.78 -24.68
C ILE A 295 -12.84 7.32 -25.62
N THR A 296 -12.73 6.74 -26.83
CA THR A 296 -11.76 7.18 -27.85
C THR A 296 -12.44 7.84 -29.04
N ALA A 297 -11.73 8.69 -29.78
CA ALA A 297 -12.27 9.46 -30.91
C ALA A 297 -11.82 8.92 -32.28
N VAL A 298 -10.81 8.05 -32.30
CA VAL A 298 -10.26 7.47 -33.52
C VAL A 298 -10.95 6.14 -33.79
N ASN A 299 -11.42 5.93 -35.02
CA ASN A 299 -11.98 4.65 -35.47
C ASN A 299 -10.84 3.66 -35.74
N PRO A 300 -10.64 2.61 -34.93
CA PRO A 300 -9.54 1.65 -35.10
C PRO A 300 -9.78 0.67 -36.26
N VAL A 301 -10.93 0.71 -36.95
CA VAL A 301 -11.18 -0.13 -38.12
C VAL A 301 -10.68 0.51 -39.42
N GLU A 302 -10.54 1.85 -39.41
CA GLU A 302 -9.98 2.64 -40.52
C GLU A 302 -8.45 2.71 -40.48
N VAL A 303 -7.87 2.61 -39.28
CA VAL A 303 -6.42 2.60 -39.06
C VAL A 303 -6.09 1.20 -38.55
N ASP A 304 -5.29 0.41 -39.28
CA ASP A 304 -5.00 -1.01 -38.96
C ASP A 304 -4.21 -1.17 -37.64
N LEU A 305 -4.91 -0.98 -36.52
CA LEU A 305 -4.37 -0.98 -35.17
C LEU A 305 -4.59 -2.34 -34.51
N LEU A 306 -3.56 -2.86 -33.85
CA LEU A 306 -3.60 -4.17 -33.20
C LEU A 306 -4.21 -4.07 -31.81
N PHE A 307 -5.43 -4.62 -31.65
CA PHE A 307 -6.12 -4.72 -30.37
C PHE A 307 -5.37 -5.60 -29.36
N GLU A 308 -4.62 -6.60 -29.80
CA GLU A 308 -3.82 -7.48 -28.93
C GLU A 308 -2.69 -6.75 -28.19
N ARG A 309 -2.37 -5.52 -28.59
CA ARG A 309 -1.47 -4.64 -27.83
C ARG A 309 -2.14 -3.97 -26.63
N PHE A 310 -3.46 -3.94 -26.60
CA PHE A 310 -4.28 -3.35 -25.56
C PHE A 310 -4.76 -4.42 -24.57
N VAL A 311 -5.35 -5.52 -25.07
CA VAL A 311 -5.81 -6.64 -24.26
C VAL A 311 -5.22 -7.95 -24.79
N SER A 312 -4.59 -8.76 -23.93
CA SER A 312 -3.99 -10.03 -24.33
C SER A 312 -4.01 -11.09 -23.23
N HIS A 313 -4.39 -12.32 -23.60
CA HIS A 313 -4.28 -13.50 -22.71
C HIS A 313 -2.86 -13.77 -22.23
N ALA A 314 -1.83 -13.38 -22.99
CA ALA A 314 -0.45 -13.69 -22.66
C ALA A 314 0.08 -12.85 -21.49
N ARG A 315 -0.53 -11.69 -21.22
CA ARG A 315 -0.10 -10.77 -20.17
C ARG A 315 -0.88 -10.93 -18.87
N ARG A 316 -2.18 -11.24 -18.94
CA ARG A 316 -3.09 -11.29 -17.77
C ARG A 316 -2.98 -10.06 -16.86
N GLU A 317 -2.57 -8.93 -17.43
CA GLU A 317 -2.52 -7.62 -16.80
C GLU A 317 -3.77 -6.86 -17.26
N PRO A 318 -4.40 -6.07 -16.38
CA PRO A 318 -5.45 -5.15 -16.80
C PRO A 318 -5.02 -4.22 -17.94
N PRO A 319 -5.90 -3.92 -18.91
CA PRO A 319 -5.63 -2.92 -19.92
C PRO A 319 -5.54 -1.53 -19.28
N ASP A 320 -4.72 -0.67 -19.87
CA ASP A 320 -4.58 0.72 -19.42
C ASP A 320 -5.44 1.64 -20.30
N ILE A 321 -6.47 2.25 -19.72
CA ILE A 321 -7.37 3.21 -20.36
C ILE A 321 -7.21 4.58 -19.69
N ASP A 322 -6.25 5.36 -20.20
CA ASP A 322 -6.02 6.74 -19.79
C ASP A 322 -7.05 7.70 -20.44
N VAL A 323 -7.77 8.50 -19.64
CA VAL A 323 -8.83 9.44 -20.07
C VAL A 323 -8.48 10.90 -19.82
#